data_AF-A0A2S9CYN6-F1
#
_entry.id   AF-A0A2S9CYN6-F1
#
_cell.length_a   1.000
_cell.length_b   1.000
_cell.length_c   1.000
_cell.angle_alpha   90.00
_cell.angle_beta   90.00
_cell.angle_gamma   90.00
#
_symmetry.space_group_name_H-M   'P 1'
#
loop_
_entity.id
_entity.type
_entity.pdbx_description
1 polymer ?
#
loop_
_entity_poly.entity_id
_entity_poly.type
_entity_poly.pdbx_seq_one_letter_code
_entity_poly.pdbx_strand_id
1 'polypeptide(L)'
;MKRDIDIQNVIEFIIYNLPEDSILKCNLESISSGKWQSKAYYRFVDSTHANKPGSKWIFKENIILEHPTLGTIVLDILEKDQLGGIEFITLI
;
A
#
# COMPACT_ATOMS: atom_id res chain seq x y z
N MET A 1 -10.23 -15.64 -11.44
CA MET A 1 -9.35 -14.97 -12.41
C MET A 1 -8.18 -14.37 -11.64
N LYS A 2 -6.94 -14.80 -11.89
CA LYS A 2 -5.76 -14.10 -11.36
C LYS A 2 -5.59 -12.90 -12.29
N ARG A 3 -5.98 -11.70 -11.85
CA ARG A 3 -5.65 -10.49 -12.61
C ARG A 3 -4.17 -10.24 -12.34
N ASP A 4 -3.38 -10.09 -13.41
CA ASP A 4 -2.02 -9.59 -13.29
C ASP A 4 -2.12 -8.10 -12.97
N ILE A 5 -2.28 -7.80 -11.69
CA ILE A 5 -2.34 -6.42 -11.20
C ILE A 5 -0.95 -5.82 -11.38
N ASP A 6 -0.88 -4.79 -12.21
CA ASP A 6 0.32 -4.00 -12.37
C ASP A 6 0.49 -3.06 -11.18
N ILE A 7 1.33 -3.49 -10.24
CA ILE A 7 1.60 -2.76 -9.00
C ILE A 7 2.25 -1.40 -9.27
N GLN A 8 3.03 -1.24 -10.34
CA GLN A 8 3.66 0.05 -10.63
C GLN A 8 2.60 1.09 -11.02
N ASN A 9 1.69 0.70 -11.92
CA ASN A 9 0.53 1.54 -12.26
C ASN A 9 -0.34 1.88 -11.04
N VAL A 10 -0.50 0.94 -10.09
CA VAL A 10 -1.22 1.21 -8.83
C VAL A 10 -0.47 2.22 -7.96
N ILE A 11 0.86 2.13 -7.85
CA ILE A 11 1.68 3.08 -7.10
C ILE A 11 1.61 4.48 -7.73
N GLU A 12 1.72 4.58 -9.05
CA GLU A 12 1.57 5.85 -9.77
C GLU A 12 0.20 6.48 -9.53
N PHE A 13 -0.87 5.69 -9.56
CA PHE A 13 -2.20 6.14 -9.19
C PHE A 13 -2.28 6.65 -7.75
N ILE A 14 -1.69 5.93 -6.79
CA ILE A 14 -1.66 6.37 -5.38
C ILE A 14 -0.93 7.71 -5.26
N ILE A 15 0.28 7.83 -5.84
CA ILE A 15 1.09 9.06 -5.83
C ILE A 15 0.32 10.25 -6.41
N TYR A 16 -0.42 10.04 -7.50
CA TYR A 16 -1.22 11.07 -8.16
C TYR A 16 -2.40 11.57 -7.29
N ASN A 17 -2.97 10.70 -6.45
CA ASN A 17 -4.12 11.02 -5.61
C ASN A 17 -3.76 11.51 -4.19
N LEU A 18 -2.48 11.50 -3.82
CA LEU A 18 -2.02 12.03 -2.54
C LEU A 18 -1.77 13.55 -2.62
N PRO A 19 -1.94 14.29 -1.50
CA PRO A 19 -1.56 15.70 -1.42
C PRO A 19 -0.11 15.94 -1.86
N GLU A 20 0.16 17.10 -2.47
CA GLU A 20 1.49 17.42 -3.01
C GLU A 20 2.58 17.47 -1.92
N ASP A 21 2.22 17.91 -0.72
CA ASP A 21 3.07 18.02 0.47
C ASP A 21 3.09 16.74 1.34
N SER A 22 2.54 15.63 0.83
CA SER A 22 2.47 14.37 1.57
C SER A 22 3.84 13.71 1.73
N ILE A 23 4.25 13.45 2.98
CA ILE A 23 5.45 12.65 3.30
C ILE A 23 5.34 11.24 2.70
N LEU A 24 4.14 10.65 2.70
CA LEU A 24 3.87 9.35 2.10
C LEU A 24 4.19 9.36 0.59
N LYS A 25 3.86 10.44 -0.11
CA LYS A 25 4.17 10.58 -1.54
C LYS A 25 5.68 10.50 -1.79
N CYS A 26 6.49 11.24 -1.04
CA CYS A 26 7.95 11.18 -1.14
C CYS A 26 8.50 9.77 -0.82
N ASN A 27 7.92 9.09 0.17
CA ASN A 27 8.29 7.71 0.50
C ASN A 27 7.96 6.72 -0.64
N LEU A 28 6.87 6.98 -1.38
CA LEU A 28 6.43 6.13 -2.49
C LEU A 28 7.29 6.30 -3.76
N GLU A 29 7.82 7.49 -4.02
CA GLU A 29 8.70 7.74 -5.19
C GLU A 29 9.98 6.87 -5.19
N SER A 30 10.40 6.39 -4.02
CA SER A 30 11.59 5.54 -3.84
C SER A 30 11.28 4.14 -3.31
N ILE A 31 10.00 3.73 -3.32
CA ILE A 31 9.59 2.46 -2.72
C ILE A 31 10.15 1.25 -3.49
N SER A 32 10.73 0.32 -2.75
CA SER A 32 11.18 -0.96 -3.31
C SER A 32 10.00 -1.87 -3.62
N SER A 33 10.16 -2.79 -4.57
CA SER A 33 9.16 -3.81 -4.87
C SER A 33 8.78 -4.64 -3.63
N GLY A 34 7.48 -4.85 -3.44
CA GLY A 34 6.94 -5.72 -2.40
C GLY A 34 6.74 -7.17 -2.85
N LYS A 35 5.90 -7.91 -2.11
CA LYS A 35 5.54 -9.30 -2.40
C LYS A 35 4.07 -9.56 -2.12
N TRP A 36 3.41 -10.28 -3.01
CA TRP A 36 2.08 -10.84 -2.77
C TRP A 36 2.11 -11.79 -1.56
N GLN A 37 1.22 -11.56 -0.60
CA GLN A 37 0.98 -12.49 0.51
C GLN A 37 -0.30 -13.30 0.32
N SER A 38 -1.25 -12.74 -0.41
CA SER A 38 -2.50 -13.40 -0.79
C SER A 38 -2.88 -12.98 -2.22
N LYS A 39 -4.06 -13.39 -2.69
CA LYS A 39 -4.59 -12.93 -3.99
C LYS A 39 -5.01 -11.46 -4.00
N ALA A 40 -5.20 -10.86 -2.83
CA ALA A 40 -5.77 -9.53 -2.65
C ALA A 40 -4.87 -8.60 -1.82
N TYR A 41 -3.65 -9.03 -1.50
CA TYR A 41 -2.78 -8.27 -0.61
C TYR A 41 -1.32 -8.28 -1.07
N TYR A 42 -0.81 -7.09 -1.37
CA TYR A 42 0.58 -6.85 -1.76
C TYR A 42 1.32 -6.11 -0.67
N ARG A 43 2.36 -6.75 -0.09
CA ARG A 43 3.06 -6.25 1.10
C ARG A 43 4.43 -5.67 0.74
N PHE A 44 4.73 -4.47 1.21
CA PHE A 44 6.04 -3.81 1.05
C PHE A 44 6.94 -4.00 2.27
N VAL A 45 6.37 -3.99 3.47
CA VAL A 45 7.11 -4.03 4.73
C VAL A 45 6.97 -5.40 5.41
N ASP A 46 8.03 -5.89 6.05
CA ASP A 46 7.97 -7.13 6.81
C ASP A 46 7.00 -7.01 7.99
N SER A 47 5.99 -7.87 8.04
CA SER A 47 4.97 -7.91 9.09
C SER A 47 5.35 -8.80 10.27
N THR A 48 6.57 -9.35 10.30
CA THR A 48 7.04 -10.19 11.41
C THR A 48 7.02 -9.38 12.71
N HIS A 49 6.35 -9.91 13.74
CA HIS A 49 6.17 -9.25 15.04
C HIS A 49 5.46 -7.88 14.97
N ALA A 50 4.53 -7.70 14.03
CA ALA A 50 3.75 -6.47 13.89
C ALA A 50 3.26 -5.89 15.22
N ASN A 51 3.35 -4.56 15.34
CA ASN A 51 2.97 -3.74 16.49
C ASN A 51 3.75 -4.04 17.79
N LYS A 52 4.92 -4.70 17.68
CA LYS A 52 5.87 -4.83 18.80
C LYS A 52 7.03 -3.85 18.65
N PRO A 53 7.67 -3.42 19.76
CA PRO A 53 8.90 -2.63 19.70
C PRO A 53 9.96 -3.31 18.83
N GLY A 54 10.58 -2.53 17.94
CA GLY A 54 11.59 -3.01 16.99
C GLY A 54 11.03 -3.69 15.73
N SER A 55 9.71 -3.84 15.61
CA SER A 55 9.10 -4.27 14.34
C SER A 55 9.12 -3.15 13.31
N LYS A 56 9.18 -3.51 12.03
CA LYS A 56 9.01 -2.55 10.93
C LYS A 56 7.54 -2.22 10.69
N TRP A 57 6.66 -3.15 11.05
CA TRP A 57 5.22 -3.00 10.92
C TRP A 57 4.63 -2.43 12.21
N ILE A 58 4.58 -1.10 12.31
CA ILE A 58 3.84 -0.42 13.37
C ILE A 58 2.70 0.33 12.70
N PHE A 59 1.49 -0.21 12.83
CA PHE A 59 0.32 0.32 12.14
C PHE A 59 -0.03 1.72 12.66
N LYS A 60 -0.34 2.63 11.74
CA LYS A 60 -0.80 4.00 12.03
C LYS A 60 -2.27 4.15 11.66
N GLU A 61 -2.59 3.99 10.38
CA GLU A 61 -3.94 4.22 9.85
C GLU A 61 -4.14 3.55 8.48
N ASN A 62 -5.37 3.63 7.97
CA ASN A 62 -5.70 3.24 6.61
C ASN A 62 -6.03 4.46 5.75
N ILE A 63 -5.53 4.49 4.52
CA ILE A 63 -6.02 5.40 3.47
C ILE A 63 -6.82 4.57 2.48
N ILE A 64 -8.04 5.00 2.16
CA ILE A 64 -8.93 4.31 1.22
C ILE A 64 -9.00 5.12 -0.06
N LEU A 65 -8.77 4.48 -1.20
CA LEU A 65 -8.90 5.08 -2.52
C LEU A 65 -9.80 4.22 -3.41
N GLU A 66 -10.54 4.87 -4.31
CA GLU A 66 -11.36 4.19 -5.32
C GLU A 66 -10.62 4.20 -6.66
N HIS A 67 -10.14 3.03 -7.09
CA HIS A 67 -9.47 2.88 -8.38
C HIS A 67 -10.50 2.60 -9.49
N PRO A 68 -10.44 3.31 -10.64
CA PRO A 68 -11.45 3.19 -11.70
C PRO A 68 -11.70 1.76 -12.22
N THR A 69 -10.68 0.90 -12.19
CA THR A 69 -10.75 -0.48 -12.72
C THR A 69 -10.50 -1.57 -11.67
N LEU A 70 -9.96 -1.20 -10.51
CA LEU A 70 -9.61 -2.15 -9.44
C LEU A 70 -10.55 -2.05 -8.24
N GLY A 71 -11.48 -1.08 -8.28
CA GLY A 71 -12.40 -0.73 -7.20
C GLY A 71 -11.68 -0.23 -5.96
N THR A 72 -12.24 -0.53 -4.80
CA THR A 72 -11.71 -0.06 -3.51
C THR A 72 -10.35 -0.69 -3.23
N ILE A 73 -9.34 0.17 -3.08
CA ILE A 73 -8.01 -0.18 -2.57
C ILE A 73 -7.82 0.44 -1.19
N VAL A 74 -7.25 -0.33 -0.28
CA VAL A 74 -6.93 0.10 1.09
C VAL A 74 -5.42 0.08 1.24
N LEU A 75 -4.86 1.20 1.69
CA LEU A 75 -3.44 1.38 1.94
C LEU A 75 -3.20 1.27 3.45
N ASP A 76 -2.41 0.29 3.85
CA ASP A 76 -1.95 0.19 5.24
C ASP A 76 -0.81 1.18 5.45
N ILE A 77 -1.06 2.26 6.20
CA ILE A 77 -0.03 3.25 6.53
C ILE A 77 0.55 2.90 7.90
N LEU A 78 1.88 2.82 7.94
CA LEU A 78 2.66 2.55 9.14
C LEU A 78 3.20 3.86 9.72
N GLU A 79 3.75 3.81 10.93
CA GLU A 79 4.51 4.92 11.50
C GLU A 79 5.61 5.41 10.54
N LYS A 80 5.93 6.71 10.64
CA LYS A 80 6.84 7.41 9.71
C LYS A 80 6.34 7.44 8.26
N ASP A 81 5.03 7.32 8.07
CA ASP A 81 4.33 7.42 6.78
C ASP A 81 4.86 6.42 5.74
N GLN A 82 5.20 5.21 6.20
CA GLN A 82 5.60 4.12 5.32
C GLN A 82 4.38 3.34 4.84
N LEU A 83 4.33 3.02 3.54
CA LEU A 83 3.32 2.10 3.02
C LEU A 83 3.67 0.67 3.43
N GLY A 84 2.83 0.07 4.27
CA GLY A 84 2.96 -1.33 4.68
C GLY A 84 2.50 -2.29 3.59
N GLY A 85 1.32 -2.05 3.03
CA GLY A 85 0.69 -2.92 2.05
C GLY A 85 -0.50 -2.27 1.34
N ILE A 86 -0.93 -2.91 0.27
CA ILE A 86 -2.14 -2.56 -0.48
C ILE A 86 -3.07 -3.76 -0.45
N GLU A 87 -4.28 -3.56 0.04
CA GLU A 87 -5.37 -4.52 0.00
C GLU A 87 -6.38 -4.15 -1.10
N PHE A 88 -6.78 -5.13 -1.89
CA PHE A 88 -7.75 -5.01 -2.98
C PHE A 88 -9.09 -5.63 -2.53
N ILE A 89 -10.04 -4.80 -2.09
CA ILE A 89 -11.28 -5.26 -1.44
C ILE A 89 -12.34 -5.68 -2.46
N THR A 90 -12.59 -4.81 -3.45
CA THR A 90 -13.65 -5.02 -4.43
C THR A 90 -13.05 -4.91 -5.83
N LEU A 91 -12.87 -6.04 -6.51
CA LEU A 91 -12.50 -6.04 -7.91
C LEU A 91 -13.75 -5.83 -8.76
N ILE A 92 -13.87 -4.65 -9.40
CA ILE A 92 -14.95 -4.34 -10.37
C ILE A 92 -14.78 -5.20 -11.63
#